data_AF-A0A8G1EFV1-F1
#
_entry.id   AF-A0A8G1EFV1-F1
#
_cell.length_a   1.000
_cell.length_b   1.000
_cell.length_c   1.000
_cell.angle_alpha   90.00
_cell.angle_beta   90.00
_cell.angle_gamma   90.00
#
_symmetry.space_group_name_H-M   'P 1'
#
loop_
_entity.id
_entity.type
_entity.pdbx_description
1 polymer ?
#
loop_
_entity_poly.entity_id
_entity_poly.type
_entity_poly.pdbx_seq_one_letter_code
_entity_poly.pdbx_strand_id
1 'polypeptide(L)'
;MEPDQILPAESPDLARTIAALANSGGGTIFIRGDTDTARAALMDALRAIVPMPTCPDEDAAARPAHQGIARPPEVSIHTPGERENGLPVTVTPGASLCTVDGVVPVFEDGTVRPLSLTEVVRRAGSGG
;
A
#
# COMPACT_ATOMS: atom_id res chain seq x y z
N MET A 1 8.02 15.43 10.36
CA MET A 1 7.58 14.82 9.09
C MET A 1 6.08 14.98 9.05
N GLU A 2 5.55 15.71 8.06
CA GLU A 2 4.11 15.84 7.83
C GLU A 2 3.62 14.60 7.06
N PRO A 3 2.40 14.09 7.33
CA PRO A 3 1.90 12.90 6.67
C PRO A 3 1.48 13.19 5.22
N ASP A 4 1.72 12.24 4.30
CA ASP A 4 1.30 12.35 2.89
C ASP A 4 -0.22 12.31 2.75
N GLN A 5 -0.91 11.58 3.64
CA GLN A 5 -2.37 11.46 3.68
C GLN A 5 -2.89 11.49 5.12
N ILE A 6 -4.09 12.05 5.30
CA ILE A 6 -4.77 12.05 6.59
C ILE A 6 -6.21 11.56 6.40
N LEU A 7 -6.54 10.43 7.01
CA LEU A 7 -7.84 9.76 6.87
C LEU A 7 -8.49 9.51 8.23
N PRO A 8 -9.82 9.61 8.37
CA PRO A 8 -10.51 9.14 9.57
C PRO A 8 -10.45 7.61 9.67
N ALA A 9 -10.46 7.06 10.88
CA ALA A 9 -10.47 5.61 11.12
C ALA A 9 -11.65 4.89 10.45
N GLU A 10 -12.79 5.57 10.32
CA GLU A 10 -14.01 5.01 9.68
C GLU A 10 -14.00 5.16 8.15
N SER A 11 -12.88 5.59 7.55
CA SER A 11 -12.81 5.79 6.10
C SER A 11 -12.89 4.45 5.36
N PRO A 12 -13.87 4.27 4.45
CA PRO A 12 -13.95 3.07 3.62
C PRO A 12 -12.77 2.97 2.61
N ASP A 13 -12.04 4.07 2.40
CA ASP A 13 -10.92 4.15 1.45
C ASP A 13 -9.55 3.90 2.10
N LEU A 14 -9.52 3.51 3.38
CA LEU A 14 -8.27 3.25 4.09
C LEU A 14 -7.45 2.13 3.44
N ALA A 15 -8.09 1.00 3.11
CA ALA A 15 -7.43 -0.12 2.43
C ALA A 15 -6.89 0.29 1.05
N ARG A 16 -7.69 1.05 0.28
CA ARG A 16 -7.30 1.52 -1.05
C ARG A 16 -6.12 2.48 -0.99
N THR A 17 -6.09 3.37 0.01
CA THR A 17 -4.99 4.32 0.19
C THR A 17 -3.70 3.61 0.59
N ILE A 18 -3.76 2.66 1.52
CA ILE A 18 -2.59 1.87 1.92
C ILE A 18 -2.04 1.10 0.70
N ALA A 19 -2.92 0.42 -0.04
CA ALA A 19 -2.52 -0.30 -1.25
C ALA A 19 -1.99 0.64 -2.35
N ALA A 20 -2.57 1.83 -2.51
CA ALA A 20 -2.10 2.84 -3.45
C ALA A 20 -0.69 3.33 -3.13
N LEU A 21 -0.40 3.64 -1.86
CA LEU A 21 0.95 4.02 -1.44
C LEU A 21 1.93 2.86 -1.63
N ALA A 22 1.55 1.64 -1.24
CA ALA A 22 2.36 0.44 -1.46
C ALA A 22 2.72 0.24 -2.95
N ASN A 23 1.78 0.50 -3.86
CA ASN A 23 1.98 0.38 -5.31
C ASN A 23 2.75 1.56 -5.92
N SER A 24 2.81 2.71 -5.25
CA SER A 24 3.44 3.95 -5.76
C SER A 24 4.77 4.30 -5.09
N GLY A 25 5.39 3.36 -4.36
CA GLY A 25 6.72 3.57 -3.76
C GLY A 25 6.74 3.85 -2.26
N GLY A 26 5.60 3.69 -1.58
CA GLY A 26 5.43 3.89 -0.15
C GLY A 26 4.89 5.27 0.22
N GLY A 27 4.85 5.56 1.51
CA GLY A 27 4.44 6.86 2.04
C GLY A 27 3.97 6.78 3.49
N THR A 28 3.47 7.91 4.00
CA THR A 28 2.98 8.03 5.37
C THR A 28 1.49 8.39 5.41
N ILE A 29 0.74 7.69 6.24
CA ILE A 29 -0.69 7.94 6.48
C ILE A 29 -0.87 8.29 7.96
N PHE A 30 -1.69 9.29 8.26
CA PHE A 30 -2.18 9.54 9.61
C PHE A 30 -3.65 9.15 9.71
N ILE A 31 -3.97 8.15 10.55
CA ILE A 31 -5.34 7.72 10.80
C ILE A 31 -5.87 8.48 12.01
N ARG A 32 -6.82 9.40 11.80
CA ARG A 32 -7.46 10.18 12.88
C ARG A 32 -8.44 9.32 13.66
N GLY A 33 -8.46 9.51 14.98
CA GLY A 33 -9.35 8.83 15.91
C GLY A 33 -8.59 8.30 17.12
N ASP A 34 -9.32 7.71 18.08
CA ASP A 34 -8.70 7.00 19.19
C ASP A 34 -7.78 5.90 18.69
N THR A 35 -6.62 5.71 19.35
CA THR A 35 -5.58 4.76 18.92
C THR A 35 -6.12 3.34 18.71
N ASP A 36 -7.00 2.87 19.59
CA ASP A 36 -7.59 1.53 19.49
C ASP A 36 -8.51 1.39 18.26
N THR A 37 -9.35 2.41 18.01
CA THR A 37 -10.24 2.46 16.84
C THR A 37 -9.42 2.55 15.55
N ALA A 38 -8.41 3.42 15.51
CA ALA A 38 -7.52 3.59 14.37
C ALA A 38 -6.72 2.30 14.08
N ARG A 39 -6.28 1.59 15.12
CA ARG A 39 -5.58 0.30 14.99
C ARG A 39 -6.52 -0.79 14.50
N ALA A 40 -7.75 -0.86 15.00
CA ALA A 40 -8.75 -1.82 14.53
C ALA A 40 -9.06 -1.60 13.04
N ALA A 41 -9.28 -0.34 12.65
CA ALA A 41 -9.50 0.04 11.25
C ALA A 41 -8.29 -0.30 10.37
N LEU A 42 -7.07 -0.04 10.84
CA LEU A 42 -5.85 -0.41 10.11
C LEU A 42 -5.77 -1.93 9.88
N MET A 43 -6.02 -2.74 10.92
CA MET A 43 -5.98 -4.19 10.81
C MET A 43 -7.07 -4.73 9.88
N ASP A 44 -8.25 -4.13 9.89
CA ASP A 44 -9.34 -4.49 8.98
C ASP A 44 -9.00 -4.12 7.53
N ALA A 45 -8.49 -2.90 7.31
CA ALA A 45 -8.01 -2.45 6.01
C ALA A 45 -6.90 -3.35 5.45
N LEU A 46 -5.95 -3.78 6.28
CA LEU A 46 -4.88 -4.69 5.87
C LEU A 46 -5.40 -6.07 5.45
N ARG A 47 -6.49 -6.57 6.07
CA ARG A 47 -7.12 -7.83 5.67
C ARG A 47 -7.81 -7.75 4.32
N ALA A 48 -8.27 -6.57 3.92
CA ALA A 48 -8.88 -6.32 2.62
C ALA A 48 -7.84 -6.25 1.48
N ILE A 49 -6.55 -6.06 1.80
CA ILE A 49 -5.48 -5.98 0.81
C ILE A 49 -5.01 -7.38 0.44
N VAL A 50 -5.14 -7.72 -0.84
CA VAL A 50 -4.66 -8.99 -1.38
C VAL A 50 -3.40 -8.73 -2.22
N PRO A 51 -2.23 -9.25 -1.81
CA PRO A 51 -1.03 -9.18 -2.63
C PRO A 51 -1.19 -10.11 -3.83
N MET A 52 -0.90 -9.60 -5.02
CA MET A 52 -0.87 -10.43 -6.23
C MET A 52 0.46 -11.16 -6.37
N PRO A 53 0.47 -12.40 -6.86
CA PRO A 53 1.70 -13.05 -7.29
C PRO A 53 2.35 -12.20 -8.39
N THR A 54 3.63 -11.90 -8.22
CA THR A 54 4.40 -11.27 -9.29
C THR A 54 4.49 -12.22 -10.48
N CYS A 55 4.23 -11.72 -11.69
CA CYS A 55 4.74 -12.40 -12.88
C CYS A 55 6.27 -12.34 -12.81
N PRO A 56 6.99 -13.46 -13.01
CA PRO A 56 8.43 -13.43 -13.03
C PRO A 56 8.90 -12.50 -14.15
N ASP A 57 9.74 -11.55 -13.78
CA ASP A 57 10.46 -10.69 -14.71
C ASP A 57 11.37 -11.58 -15.57
N GLU A 58 11.24 -11.53 -16.90
CA GLU A 58 12.08 -12.35 -17.81
C GLU A 58 13.55 -11.87 -17.80
N ASP A 59 13.84 -10.67 -17.26
CA ASP A 59 15.19 -10.12 -17.07
C ASP A 59 15.84 -10.47 -15.72
N ALA A 60 15.30 -11.46 -15.01
CA ALA A 60 15.81 -11.95 -13.72
C ALA A 60 17.15 -12.74 -13.81
N ALA A 61 17.83 -12.76 -14.95
CA ALA A 61 19.10 -13.49 -15.12
C ALA A 61 20.30 -12.82 -14.44
N ALA A 62 20.20 -11.56 -14.00
CA ALA A 62 21.32 -10.80 -13.44
C ALA A 62 21.30 -10.58 -11.92
N ARG A 63 20.27 -11.07 -11.19
CA ARG A 63 20.18 -10.90 -9.73
C ARG A 63 19.95 -12.25 -9.05
N PRO A 64 20.63 -12.52 -7.91
CA PRO A 64 20.52 -13.80 -7.22
C PRO A 64 19.05 -14.10 -6.92
N ALA A 65 18.64 -15.31 -7.30
CA ALA A 65 17.30 -15.85 -7.18
C ALA A 65 16.77 -15.74 -5.73
N HIS A 66 16.11 -14.64 -5.41
CA HIS A 66 15.04 -14.61 -4.42
C HIS A 66 13.71 -14.72 -5.18
N GLN A 67 13.60 -15.83 -5.90
CA GLN A 67 12.47 -16.16 -6.77
C GLN A 67 11.23 -16.51 -5.93
N GLY A 68 10.10 -15.89 -6.26
CA GLY A 68 8.77 -16.49 -6.12
C GLY A 68 7.95 -16.14 -4.87
N ILE A 69 8.51 -15.46 -3.87
CA ILE A 69 7.72 -15.06 -2.71
C ILE A 69 7.15 -13.67 -2.97
N ALA A 70 5.85 -13.61 -3.28
CA ALA A 70 5.12 -12.36 -3.27
C ALA A 70 5.28 -11.73 -1.88
N ARG A 71 6.11 -10.70 -1.75
CA ARG A 71 6.28 -10.01 -0.47
C ARG A 71 5.20 -8.95 -0.38
N PRO A 72 4.23 -9.11 0.54
CA PRO A 72 3.24 -8.07 0.76
C PRO A 72 3.93 -6.77 1.21
N PRO A 73 3.27 -5.63 1.06
CA PRO A 73 3.78 -4.37 1.58
C PRO A 73 4.00 -4.47 3.08
N GLU A 74 5.11 -3.90 3.53
CA GLU A 74 5.41 -3.83 4.95
C GLU A 74 4.76 -2.57 5.51
N VAL A 75 3.84 -2.74 6.45
CA VAL A 75 3.19 -1.62 7.14
C VAL A 75 3.81 -1.50 8.52
N SER A 76 4.59 -0.44 8.71
CA SER A 76 5.22 -0.14 9.99
C SER A 76 4.40 0.93 10.72
N ILE A 77 3.89 0.55 11.88
CA ILE A 77 3.25 1.51 12.79
C ILE A 77 4.38 2.20 13.53
N HIS A 78 4.58 3.48 13.26
CA HIS A 78 5.41 4.30 14.13
C HIS A 78 4.49 4.84 15.21
N THR A 79 4.83 4.64 16.47
CA THR A 79 4.28 5.45 17.58
C THR A 79 5.30 6.53 17.93
N PRO A 80 5.46 7.61 17.14
CA PRO A 80 6.18 8.77 17.63
C PRO A 80 5.27 9.46 18.65
N GLY A 81 5.52 9.22 19.94
CA GLY A 81 4.94 9.87 21.11
C GLY A 81 3.47 10.26 20.98
N GLU A 82 2.57 9.46 21.57
CA GLU A 82 1.14 9.73 21.80
C GLU A 82 0.66 11.07 21.25
N ARG A 83 0.41 11.14 19.92
CA ARG A 83 -0.39 12.23 19.40
C ARG A 83 -1.81 11.90 19.83
N GLU A 84 -2.36 12.70 20.74
CA GLU A 84 -3.64 12.48 21.42
C GLU A 84 -4.87 12.22 20.50
N ASN A 85 -4.73 12.16 19.17
CA ASN A 85 -5.84 12.03 18.23
C ASN A 85 -5.51 11.25 16.94
N GLY A 86 -4.62 10.25 16.97
CA GLY A 86 -4.49 9.34 15.83
C GLY A 86 -3.24 8.48 15.77
N LEU A 87 -3.20 7.62 14.76
CA LEU A 87 -2.18 6.61 14.51
C LEU A 87 -1.39 6.95 13.23
N PRO A 88 -0.12 7.36 13.33
CA PRO A 88 0.74 7.49 12.15
C PRO A 88 1.24 6.11 11.70
N VAL A 89 1.16 5.87 10.40
CA VAL A 89 1.48 4.61 9.74
C VAL A 89 2.42 4.90 8.57
N THR A 90 3.52 4.17 8.49
CA THR A 90 4.41 4.19 7.33
C THR A 90 4.13 2.94 6.50
N VAL A 91 3.88 3.15 5.22
CA VAL A 91 3.70 2.09 4.23
C VAL A 91 4.99 1.98 3.43
N THR A 92 5.63 0.82 3.49
CA THR A 92 6.80 0.49 2.70
C THR A 92 6.36 -0.39 1.52
N PRO A 93 6.75 -0.06 0.28
CA PRO A 93 6.36 -0.84 -0.89
C PRO A 93 6.94 -2.25 -0.80
N GLY A 94 6.10 -3.25 -1.08
CA GLY A 94 6.52 -4.65 -1.17
C GLY A 94 7.12 -4.96 -2.55
N ALA A 95 7.52 -6.22 -2.74
CA ALA A 95 7.93 -6.70 -4.07
C ALA A 95 6.72 -7.03 -4.97
N SER A 96 5.50 -6.91 -4.45
CA SER A 96 4.27 -7.35 -5.11
C SER A 96 3.21 -6.26 -5.12
N LEU A 97 2.43 -6.25 -6.21
CA LEU A 97 1.30 -5.35 -6.35
C LEU A 97 0.19 -5.72 -5.38
N CYS A 98 -0.44 -4.70 -4.82
CA CYS A 98 -1.57 -4.82 -3.90
C CYS A 98 -2.88 -4.59 -4.63
N THR A 99 -3.85 -5.43 -4.38
CA THR A 99 -5.23 -5.25 -4.86
C THR A 99 -6.19 -5.09 -3.70
N VAL A 100 -7.25 -4.32 -3.95
CA VAL A 100 -8.42 -4.20 -3.07
C VAL A 100 -9.64 -4.34 -3.97
N ASP A 101 -10.59 -5.20 -3.62
CA ASP A 101 -11.77 -5.51 -4.45
C ASP A 101 -11.43 -5.92 -5.91
N GLY A 102 -10.25 -6.52 -6.13
CA GLY A 102 -9.79 -6.94 -7.46
C GLY A 102 -9.28 -5.82 -8.38
N VAL A 103 -9.13 -4.59 -7.89
CA VAL A 103 -8.48 -3.48 -8.60
C VAL A 103 -7.11 -3.17 -8.00
N VAL A 104 -6.19 -2.62 -8.81
CA VAL A 104 -4.87 -2.16 -8.35
C VAL A 104 -4.95 -0.66 -8.11
N PRO A 105 -5.17 -0.18 -6.87
CA PRO A 105 -5.15 1.25 -6.60
C PRO A 105 -3.70 1.77 -6.71
N VAL A 106 -3.52 2.95 -7.29
CA VAL A 106 -2.23 3.66 -7.34
C VAL A 106 -2.41 5.08 -6.85
N PHE A 107 -1.38 5.64 -6.25
CA PHE A 107 -1.35 7.04 -5.87
C PHE A 107 -0.67 7.86 -6.99
N GLU A 108 -1.43 8.77 -7.61
CA GLU A 108 -0.98 9.66 -8.69
C GLU A 108 -1.54 11.06 -8.43
N ASP A 109 -0.70 12.09 -8.57
CA ASP A 109 -1.09 13.50 -8.46
C ASP A 109 -1.87 13.85 -7.16
N GLY A 110 -1.52 13.19 -6.04
CA GLY A 110 -2.18 13.41 -4.75
C GLY A 110 -3.52 12.69 -4.59
N THR A 111 -3.90 11.81 -5.53
CA THR A 111 -5.18 11.09 -5.53
C THR A 111 -5.00 9.59 -5.73
N VAL A 112 -5.91 8.80 -5.14
CA VAL A 112 -5.97 7.36 -5.36
C VAL A 112 -6.77 7.08 -6.64
N ARG A 113 -6.13 6.43 -7.62
CA ARG A 113 -6.75 6.03 -8.88
C ARG A 113 -6.77 4.51 -9.01
N PRO A 114 -7.89 3.89 -9.44
CA PRO A 114 -7.91 2.47 -9.73
C PRO A 114 -7.29 2.18 -11.10
N LEU A 115 -6.33 1.27 -11.15
CA LEU A 115 -5.84 0.68 -12.39
C LEU A 115 -6.41 -0.71 -12.60
N SER A 116 -6.70 -1.04 -13.86
CA SER A 116 -6.97 -2.41 -14.27
C SER A 116 -5.67 -3.20 -14.36
N LEU A 117 -5.75 -4.53 -14.19
CA LEU A 117 -4.60 -5.42 -14.38
C LEU A 117 -3.95 -5.25 -15.75
N THR A 118 -4.76 -5.05 -16.80
CA THR A 118 -4.29 -4.82 -18.16
C THR A 118 -3.47 -3.53 -18.27
N GLU A 119 -3.88 -2.46 -17.60
CA GLU A 119 -3.13 -1.20 -17.60
C GLU A 119 -1.82 -1.33 -16.83
N VAL A 120 -1.83 -2.05 -15.71
CA VAL A 120 -0.63 -2.31 -14.92
C VAL A 120 0.40 -3.12 -15.72
N VAL A 121 -0.03 -4.20 -16.39
CA VAL A 121 0.84 -5.01 -17.26
C VAL A 121 1.38 -4.17 -18.42
N ARG A 122 0.56 -3.32 -19.04
CA ARG A 122 1.01 -2.42 -20.12
C ARG A 122 2.11 -1.47 -19.63
N ARG A 123 1.97 -0.89 -18.43
CA ARG A 123 2.97 0.00 -17.86
C ARG A 123 4.28 -0.73 -17.52
N ALA A 124 4.18 -1.92 -16.94
CA ALA A 124 5.35 -2.75 -16.64
C ALA A 124 6.12 -3.15 -17.92
N GLY A 125 5.41 -3.50 -18.99
CA GLY A 125 6.02 -3.87 -20.27
C GLY A 125 6.49 -2.71 -21.16
N SER A 126 6.24 -1.45 -20.77
CA SER A 126 6.64 -0.26 -21.56
C SER A 126 7.89 0.44 -21.02
N GLY A 127 8.46 -0.03 -19.91
CA GLY A 127 9.75 0.43 -19.39
C GLY A 127 10.90 -0.41 -19.95
N GLY A 128 11.21 -0.22 -21.24
CA GLY A 128 12.39 -0.77 -21.90
C GLY A 128 13.36 0.33 -22.33
#